data_AF-A0A924BWP4-F1
#
_entry.id   AF-A0A924BWP4-F1
#
_cell.length_a   1.000
_cell.length_b   1.000
_cell.length_c   1.000
_cell.angle_alpha   90.00
_cell.angle_beta   90.00
_cell.angle_gamma   90.00
#
_symmetry.space_group_name_H-M   'P 1'
#
loop_
_entity.id
_entity.type
_entity.pdbx_description
1 polymer ?
#
loop_
_entity_poly.entity_id
_entity_poly.type
_entity_poly.pdbx_seq_one_letter_code
_entity_poly.pdbx_strand_id
1 'polypeptide(L)'
;MKQILKNPLWLAFAAAVTVGALGLASAADARPRLTGEEELAKALTGREAGKPVDCIYLPTITSSHIIDRTAIVYESGRTLYVNRPRNGADQLNDSD
;
A
#
# COMPACT_ATOMS: atom_id res chain seq x y z
N MET A 1 29.42 22.64 -45.86
CA MET A 1 29.85 24.05 -45.73
C MET A 1 29.21 24.89 -46.83
N LYS A 2 28.20 25.72 -46.48
CA LYS A 2 27.52 26.83 -47.20
C LYS A 2 26.03 26.73 -46.79
N GLN A 3 25.34 27.71 -46.22
CA GLN A 3 25.44 29.16 -46.37
C GLN A 3 25.15 29.86 -45.05
N ILE A 4 25.86 30.98 -44.87
CA ILE A 4 25.71 31.97 -43.80
C ILE A 4 24.81 33.09 -44.35
N LEU A 5 24.19 33.83 -43.42
CA LEU A 5 23.79 35.24 -43.51
C LEU A 5 22.31 35.51 -43.83
N LYS A 6 21.55 35.99 -42.84
CA LYS A 6 21.22 37.43 -42.63
C LYS A 6 20.00 37.57 -41.70
N ASN A 7 20.24 37.99 -40.46
CA ASN A 7 19.22 38.64 -39.62
C ASN A 7 18.62 39.84 -40.37
N PRO A 8 17.35 40.16 -40.13
CA PRO A 8 17.02 41.24 -39.20
C PRO A 8 15.97 40.76 -38.21
N LEU A 9 16.14 41.01 -36.91
CA LEU A 9 15.57 42.17 -36.20
C LEU A 9 14.05 42.30 -36.41
N TRP A 10 13.37 42.72 -35.35
CA TRP A 10 11.99 43.16 -35.24
C TRP A 10 11.03 42.15 -34.60
N LEU A 11 10.39 42.69 -33.57
CA LEU A 11 9.20 42.22 -32.86
C LEU A 11 9.47 41.36 -31.63
N ALA A 12 9.93 42.11 -30.61
CA ALA A 12 9.57 41.91 -29.23
C ALA A 12 8.14 41.38 -29.08
N PHE A 13 8.00 40.21 -28.48
CA PHE A 13 6.80 39.82 -27.76
C PHE A 13 7.23 39.52 -26.33
N ALA A 14 6.95 40.48 -25.45
CA ALA A 14 6.98 40.26 -24.01
C ALA A 14 5.93 39.21 -23.66
N ALA A 15 6.34 37.94 -23.61
CA ALA A 15 5.50 36.87 -23.10
C ALA A 15 5.55 36.91 -21.57
N ALA A 16 4.43 37.32 -20.98
CA ALA A 16 4.19 37.36 -19.55
C ALA A 16 4.58 36.02 -18.90
N VAL A 17 5.48 36.08 -17.91
CA VAL A 17 5.77 34.95 -17.01
C VAL A 17 4.54 34.75 -16.14
N THR A 18 3.66 33.84 -16.56
CA THR A 18 2.63 33.30 -15.68
C THR A 18 3.35 32.34 -14.73
N VAL A 19 3.49 32.75 -13.47
CA VAL A 19 3.87 31.86 -12.37
C VAL A 19 2.73 30.88 -12.19
N GLY A 20 2.76 29.80 -12.96
CA GLY A 20 1.91 28.63 -12.75
C GLY A 20 2.34 28.01 -11.43
N ALA A 21 1.56 28.26 -10.38
CA ALA A 21 1.68 27.55 -9.12
C ALA A 21 1.65 26.06 -9.43
N LEU A 22 2.81 25.40 -9.28
CA LEU A 22 2.94 23.96 -9.31
C LEU A 22 2.21 23.42 -8.08
N GLY A 23 0.89 23.32 -8.19
CA GLY A 23 0.09 22.47 -7.34
C GLY A 23 0.55 21.05 -7.59
N LEU A 24 1.49 20.57 -6.80
CA LEU A 24 1.74 19.14 -6.60
C LEU A 24 0.49 18.58 -5.92
N ALA A 25 -0.57 18.38 -6.71
CA ALA A 25 -1.61 17.44 -6.35
C ALA A 25 -0.92 16.08 -6.30
N SER A 26 -0.54 15.65 -5.10
CA SER A 26 -0.22 14.25 -4.83
C SER A 26 -1.47 13.46 -5.17
N ALA A 27 -1.56 12.97 -6.41
CA ALA A 27 -2.49 11.92 -6.76
C ALA A 27 -2.17 10.77 -5.80
N ALA A 28 -3.04 10.56 -4.81
CA ALA A 28 -2.99 9.37 -3.99
C ALA A 28 -2.97 8.18 -4.96
N ASP A 29 -1.89 7.39 -4.91
CA ASP A 29 -1.66 6.24 -5.78
C ASP A 29 -2.81 5.25 -5.54
N ALA A 30 -3.87 5.34 -6.34
CA ALA A 30 -5.11 4.57 -6.21
C ALA A 30 -4.90 3.15 -6.76
N ARG A 31 -3.87 2.46 -6.25
CA ARG A 31 -3.69 1.04 -6.56
C ARG A 31 -4.87 0.27 -5.96
N PRO A 32 -5.40 -0.74 -6.66
CA PRO A 32 -6.39 -1.65 -6.08
C PRO A 32 -5.82 -2.21 -4.77
N ARG A 33 -6.60 -2.13 -3.70
CA ARG A 33 -6.27 -2.85 -2.46
C ARG A 33 -6.29 -4.35 -2.75
N LEU A 34 -5.39 -5.08 -2.10
CA LEU A 34 -5.42 -6.54 -2.13
C LEU A 34 -6.74 -7.02 -1.53
N THR A 35 -7.26 -8.14 -2.05
CA THR A 35 -8.27 -8.90 -1.33
C THR A 35 -7.67 -9.46 -0.03
N GLY A 36 -8.51 -9.75 0.96
CA GLY A 36 -8.01 -10.29 2.23
C GLY A 36 -7.26 -11.62 2.09
N GLU A 37 -7.67 -12.52 1.19
CA GLU A 37 -6.91 -13.76 0.93
C GLU A 37 -5.56 -13.49 0.25
N GLU A 38 -5.45 -12.51 -0.64
CA GLU A 38 -4.16 -12.11 -1.23
C GLU A 38 -3.23 -11.48 -0.19
N GLU A 39 -3.77 -10.65 0.70
CA GLU A 39 -3.03 -10.06 1.81
C GLU A 39 -2.54 -11.14 2.78
N LEU A 40 -3.40 -12.10 3.14
CA LEU A 40 -3.03 -13.23 3.99
C LEU A 40 -1.98 -14.12 3.33
N ALA A 41 -2.13 -14.44 2.05
CA ALA A 41 -1.13 -15.20 1.31
C ALA A 41 0.23 -14.49 1.31
N LYS A 42 0.24 -13.17 1.08
CA LYS A 42 1.44 -12.34 1.14
C LYS A 42 2.07 -12.39 2.54
N ALA A 43 1.29 -12.22 3.60
CA ALA A 43 1.76 -12.26 4.99
C ALA A 43 2.38 -13.62 5.38
N LEU A 44 1.93 -14.71 4.72
CA LEU A 44 2.40 -16.08 4.96
C LEU A 44 3.54 -16.52 4.03
N THR A 45 4.05 -15.66 3.16
CA THR A 45 5.11 -16.03 2.21
C THR A 45 6.36 -16.54 2.93
N GLY A 46 6.86 -17.71 2.51
CA GLY A 46 8.05 -18.34 3.09
C GLY A 46 7.86 -18.90 4.50
N ARG A 47 6.61 -19.00 4.98
CA ARG A 47 6.27 -19.62 6.26
C ARG A 47 5.72 -21.02 6.03
N GLU A 48 6.04 -21.92 6.95
CA GLU A 48 5.52 -23.29 6.97
C GLU A 48 4.36 -23.40 7.96
N ALA A 49 3.31 -24.12 7.57
CA ALA A 49 2.16 -24.35 8.44
C ALA A 49 2.52 -25.30 9.59
N GLY A 50 2.36 -24.82 10.82
CA GLY A 50 2.52 -25.62 12.04
C GLY A 50 1.25 -26.41 12.40
N LYS A 51 1.31 -27.12 13.54
CA LYS A 51 0.12 -27.74 14.12
C LYS A 51 -0.84 -26.67 14.63
N PRO A 52 -2.14 -26.72 14.31
CA PRO A 52 -3.14 -25.85 14.91
C PRO A 52 -3.16 -26.02 16.43
N VAL A 53 -3.45 -24.93 17.13
CA VAL A 53 -3.64 -24.89 18.58
C VAL A 53 -4.99 -24.25 18.88
N ASP A 54 -5.65 -24.69 19.96
CA ASP A 54 -6.97 -24.18 20.31
C ASP A 54 -6.91 -22.81 21.01
N CYS A 55 -5.83 -22.56 21.77
CA CYS A 55 -5.62 -21.32 22.52
C CYS A 55 -4.17 -20.84 22.36
N ILE A 56 -4.01 -19.54 22.10
CA ILE A 56 -2.69 -18.88 22.06
C ILE A 56 -2.38 -18.24 23.42
N TYR A 57 -1.10 -18.19 23.78
CA TYR A 57 -0.67 -17.53 25.02
C TYR A 57 -0.49 -16.03 24.78
N LEU A 58 -1.56 -15.27 25.03
CA LEU A 58 -1.66 -13.82 24.76
C LEU A 58 -0.48 -12.97 25.30
N PRO A 59 0.10 -13.23 26.48
CA PRO A 59 1.23 -12.42 26.98
C PRO A 59 2.50 -12.45 26.11
N THR A 60 2.60 -13.38 25.14
CA THR A 60 3.73 -13.44 24.18
C THR A 60 3.42 -12.81 22.84
N ILE A 61 2.21 -12.26 22.66
CA ILE A 61 1.80 -11.64 21.41
C ILE A 61 2.32 -10.21 21.36
N THR A 62 3.08 -9.88 20.30
CA THR A 62 3.67 -8.55 20.12
C THR A 62 2.80 -7.62 19.30
N SER A 63 1.98 -8.16 18.39
CA SER A 63 1.02 -7.41 17.60
C SER A 63 -0.12 -8.29 17.11
N SER A 64 -1.22 -7.64 16.75
CA SER A 64 -2.36 -8.24 16.08
C SER A 64 -2.74 -7.41 14.86
N HIS A 65 -2.95 -8.07 13.73
CA HIS A 65 -3.33 -7.45 12.48
C HIS A 65 -4.62 -8.10 11.96
N ILE A 66 -5.63 -7.28 11.71
CA ILE A 66 -6.85 -7.73 11.05
C ILE A 66 -6.59 -7.71 9.54
N ILE A 67 -6.93 -8.83 8.89
CA ILE A 67 -6.97 -8.93 7.44
C ILE A 67 -8.44 -8.89 7.05
N ASP A 68 -8.79 -7.84 6.29
CA ASP A 68 -10.17 -7.45 6.00
C ASP A 68 -11.01 -8.64 5.55
N ARG A 69 -12.14 -8.81 6.23
CA ARG A 69 -13.14 -9.87 6.01
C ARG A 69 -12.62 -11.32 6.05
N THR A 70 -11.40 -11.57 6.54
CA THR A 70 -10.68 -12.83 6.29
C THR A 70 -10.12 -13.48 7.56
N ALA A 71 -9.24 -12.80 8.28
CA ALA A 71 -8.50 -13.42 9.38
C ALA A 71 -7.97 -12.38 10.37
N ILE A 72 -7.58 -12.87 11.56
CA ILE A 72 -6.77 -12.13 12.51
C ILE A 72 -5.43 -12.83 12.60
N VAL A 73 -4.35 -12.09 12.37
CA VAL A 73 -2.98 -12.58 12.48
C VAL A 73 -2.35 -12.05 13.75
N TYR A 74 -1.83 -12.95 14.58
CA TYR A 74 -1.11 -12.62 15.80
C TYR A 74 0.37 -12.94 15.65
N GLU A 75 1.23 -12.00 16.02
CA GLU A 75 2.68 -12.17 15.97
C GLU A 75 3.23 -12.64 17.32
N SER A 76 4.05 -13.69 17.30
CA SER A 76 4.78 -14.18 18.48
C SER A 76 6.20 -14.57 18.09
N GLY A 77 7.11 -13.60 18.16
CA GLY A 77 8.49 -13.77 17.73
C GLY A 77 8.60 -14.16 16.24
N ARG A 78 8.96 -15.41 15.96
CA ARG A 78 9.08 -15.93 14.57
C ARG A 78 7.79 -16.60 14.06
N THR A 79 6.83 -16.84 14.95
CA THR A 79 5.60 -17.57 14.66
C THR A 79 4.45 -16.59 14.41
N LEU A 80 3.65 -16.88 13.38
CA LEU A 80 2.35 -16.24 13.19
C LEU A 80 1.25 -17.23 13.54
N TYR A 81 0.30 -16.80 14.37
CA TYR A 81 -0.96 -17.51 14.57
C TYR A 81 -2.03 -16.86 13.71
N VAL A 82 -2.68 -17.66 12.86
CA VAL A 82 -3.77 -17.19 11.99
C VAL A 82 -5.08 -17.72 12.55
N ASN A 83 -5.91 -16.80 13.05
CA ASN A 83 -7.28 -17.11 13.42
C ASN A 83 -8.20 -16.79 12.24
N ARG A 84 -8.87 -17.81 11.71
CA ARG A 84 -9.96 -17.65 10.72
C ARG A 84 -11.29 -17.94 11.43
N PRO A 85 -12.03 -16.90 11.86
CA PRO A 85 -13.30 -17.10 12.56
C PRO A 85 -14.28 -17.86 11.68
N ARG A 86 -14.95 -18.87 12.25
CA ARG A 86 -16.01 -19.60 11.53
C ARG A 86 -17.22 -18.70 11.23
N ASN A 87 -17.47 -17.72 12.10
CA ASN A 87 -18.56 -16.76 12.02
C ASN A 87 -18.01 -15.35 12.25
N GLY A 88 -18.57 -14.34 11.59
CA GLY A 88 -18.19 -12.93 11.76
C GLY A 88 -16.89 -12.54 11.09
N ALA A 89 -16.27 -13.43 10.30
CA ALA A 89 -15.10 -13.08 9.49
C ALA A 89 -15.41 -11.90 8.55
N ASP A 90 -16.61 -11.87 7.98
CA ASP A 90 -17.13 -10.82 7.08
C ASP A 90 -17.25 -9.42 7.73
N GLN A 91 -17.18 -9.34 9.06
CA GLN A 91 -17.23 -8.10 9.83
C GLN A 91 -15.86 -7.62 10.30
N LEU A 92 -14.79 -8.40 10.06
CA LEU A 92 -13.43 -7.97 10.35
C LEU A 92 -13.04 -6.80 9.45
N ASN A 93 -12.65 -5.68 10.06
CA ASN A 93 -12.23 -4.45 9.40
C ASN A 93 -10.86 -4.01 9.93
N ASP A 94 -9.98 -3.52 9.06
CA ASP A 94 -8.62 -3.05 9.39
C ASP A 94 -8.56 -1.54 9.68
N SER A 95 -9.68 -0.84 9.53
CA SER A 95 -9.76 0.64 9.51
C SER A 95 -10.29 1.26 10.81
N ASP A 96 -10.34 0.51 11.91
CA ASP A 96 -10.80 0.97 13.23
C ASP A 96 -9.66 1.39 14.16
#